data_AF-A0A3A5W6R9-F1
#
_entry.id   AF-A0A3A5W6R9-F1
#
_cell.length_a   1.000
_cell.length_b   1.000
_cell.length_c   1.000
_cell.angle_alpha   90.00
_cell.angle_beta   90.00
_cell.angle_gamma   90.00
#
_symmetry.space_group_name_H-M   'P 1'
#
loop_
_entity.id
_entity.type
_entity.pdbx_description
1 polymer ?
#
loop_
_entity_poly.entity_id
_entity_poly.type
_entity_poly.pdbx_seq_one_letter_code
_entity_poly.pdbx_strand_id
1 'polypeptide(L)' 'MSSTLMGREEELAKPYPLWIERLLLLLAVIAFCFFHGEVMEATDNTILGIILGYILFPLALLAAVELLGRGLQRWLSS' A
#
# COMPACT_ATOMS: atom_id res chain seq x y z
N MET A 1 30.96 -19.21 -5.44
CA MET A 1 30.31 -19.92 -4.32
C MET A 1 30.61 -19.13 -3.06
N SER A 2 29.63 -18.41 -2.51
CA SER A 2 29.78 -17.65 -1.26
C SER A 2 29.12 -18.46 -0.14
N SER A 3 29.89 -19.36 0.47
CA SER A 3 29.52 -19.99 1.73
C SER A 3 29.57 -18.92 2.83
N THR A 4 28.48 -18.73 3.57
CA THR A 4 28.54 -17.98 4.82
C THR A 4 29.47 -18.69 5.81
N LEU A 5 29.95 -17.96 6.82
CA LEU A 5 30.82 -18.49 7.89
C LEU A 5 30.23 -19.70 8.65
N MET A 6 28.96 -20.03 8.43
CA MET A 6 28.22 -21.11 9.07
C MET A 6 27.89 -22.29 8.12
N GLY A 7 28.37 -22.28 6.88
CA GLY A 7 28.16 -23.38 5.93
C GLY A 7 26.70 -23.57 5.49
N ARG A 8 25.83 -22.60 5.77
CA ARG A 8 24.44 -22.57 5.27
C ARG A 8 24.41 -21.86 3.92
N GLU A 9 23.79 -22.49 2.94
CA GLU A 9 23.38 -21.79 1.72
C GLU A 9 22.33 -20.74 2.12
N GLU A 10 22.70 -19.46 2.05
CA GLU A 10 21.73 -18.38 2.11
C GLU A 10 21.07 -18.30 0.74
N GLU A 11 19.82 -18.74 0.64
CA GLU A 11 18.97 -18.33 -0.48
C GLU A 11 18.82 -16.81 -0.39
N LEU A 12 19.51 -16.09 -1.29
CA LEU A 12 19.30 -14.67 -1.52
C LEU A 12 17.81 -14.45 -1.80
N ALA A 13 17.09 -13.87 -0.83
CA ALA A 13 15.70 -13.50 -1.01
C ALA A 13 15.59 -12.65 -2.29
N LYS A 14 14.74 -13.07 -3.23
CA LYS A 14 14.52 -12.33 -4.48
C LYS A 14 14.26 -10.86 -4.14
N PRO A 15 15.04 -9.91 -4.70
CA PRO A 15 14.87 -8.51 -4.37
C PRO A 15 13.51 -8.04 -4.86
N TYR A 16 12.58 -7.79 -3.93
CA TYR A 16 11.30 -7.18 -4.26
C TYR A 16 11.54 -5.73 -4.68
N PRO A 17 10.98 -5.26 -5.80
CA PRO A 17 11.28 -3.93 -6.31
C PRO A 17 10.55 -2.85 -5.49
N LEU A 18 11.28 -2.16 -4.63
CA LEU A 18 10.80 -1.03 -3.80
C LEU A 18 10.14 0.11 -4.60
N TRP A 19 10.37 0.20 -5.91
CA TRP A 19 9.73 1.21 -6.76
C TRP A 19 8.23 0.95 -6.95
N ILE A 20 7.78 -0.30 -6.85
CA ILE A 20 6.37 -0.64 -7.05
C ILE A 20 5.53 -0.10 -5.90
N GLU A 21 5.99 -0.24 -4.66
CA GLU A 21 5.34 0.38 -3.49
C GLU A 21 5.20 1.89 -3.65
N ARG A 22 6.23 2.57 -4.17
CA ARG A 22 6.19 4.01 -4.42
C ARG A 22 5.11 4.40 -5.44
N LEU A 23 4.94 3.61 -6.51
CA LEU A 23 3.88 3.85 -7.48
C LEU A 23 2.50 3.60 -6.89
N LEU A 24 2.32 2.56 -6.07
CA LEU A 24 1.05 2.30 -5.39
C LEU A 24 0.68 3.44 -4.42
N LEU A 25 1.65 3.95 -3.67
CA LEU A 25 1.45 5.12 -2.82
C LEU A 25 1.11 6.37 -3.63
N LEU A 26 1.77 6.59 -4.76
CA LEU A 26 1.45 7.70 -5.65
C LEU A 26 0.01 7.60 -6.19
N LEU A 27 -0.41 6.40 -6.59
CA LEU A 27 -1.79 6.14 -7.02
C LEU A 27 -2.79 6.38 -5.89
N ALA A 28 -2.47 5.99 -4.65
CA ALA A 28 -3.30 6.27 -3.48
C ALA A 28 -3.43 7.78 -3.23
N VAL A 29 -2.35 8.55 -3.35
CA VAL A 29 -2.39 10.02 -3.23
C VAL A 29 -3.26 10.63 -4.33
N ILE A 30 -3.10 10.17 -5.57
CA ILE A 30 -3.93 10.61 -6.71
C ILE A 30 -5.40 10.31 -6.40
N ALA A 31 -5.74 9.09 -6.00
CA ALA A 31 -7.09 8.71 -5.63
C ALA A 31 -7.65 9.59 -4.49
N PHE A 32 -6.83 9.88 -3.47
CA PHE A 32 -7.21 10.79 -2.41
C PHE A 32 -7.58 12.18 -2.97
N CYS A 33 -6.71 12.77 -3.80
CA CYS A 33 -6.96 14.10 -4.36
C CYS A 33 -8.24 14.19 -5.20
N PHE A 34 -8.58 13.14 -5.96
CA PHE A 34 -9.75 13.16 -6.84
C PHE A 34 -11.05 12.77 -6.13
N PHE A 35 -11.03 11.80 -5.22
CA PHE A 35 -12.24 11.24 -4.61
C PHE A 35 -12.55 11.75 -3.21
N HIS A 36 -11.64 12.50 -2.57
CA HIS A 36 -11.85 12.99 -1.20
C HIS A 36 -13.13 13.84 -1.05
N GLY A 37 -13.43 14.70 -2.03
CA GLY A 37 -14.66 15.51 -2.02
C GLY A 37 -15.91 14.64 -2.03
N GLU A 38 -15.98 13.68 -2.95
CA GLU A 38 -17.11 12.72 -3.04
C GLU A 38 -17.28 11.92 -1.74
N VAL A 39 -16.18 11.53 -1.09
CA VAL A 39 -16.22 10.80 0.18
C VAL A 39 -16.72 11.68 1.33
N MET A 40 -16.33 12.95 1.38
CA MET A 40 -16.85 13.89 2.38
C MET A 40 -18.35 14.15 2.21
N GLU A 41 -18.83 14.16 0.97
CA GLU A 41 -20.23 14.41 0.61
C GLU A 41 -21.11 13.14 0.62
N ALA A 42 -20.53 11.97 0.89
CA ALA A 42 -21.26 10.71 0.95
C ALA A 42 -22.27 10.63 2.12
N THR A 43 -22.28 11.62 3.01
CA THR A 43 -23.20 11.70 4.15
C THR A 43 -23.64 13.14 4.38
N ASP A 44 -24.91 13.33 4.75
CA ASP A 44 -25.46 14.64 5.11
C ASP A 44 -24.91 15.18 6.44
N ASN A 45 -24.22 14.34 7.23
CA ASN A 45 -23.63 14.74 8.50
C ASN A 45 -22.20 15.24 8.34
N THR A 46 -21.98 16.53 8.55
CA THR A 46 -20.67 17.19 8.39
C THR A 46 -19.56 16.54 9.21
N ILE A 47 -19.82 16.14 10.46
CA ILE A 47 -18.80 15.52 11.33
C ILE A 47 -18.41 14.15 10.78
N LEU A 48 -19.40 13.35 10.37
CA LEU A 48 -19.13 12.04 9.76
C LEU A 48 -18.39 12.19 8.42
N GLY A 49 -18.74 13.18 7.60
CA GLY A 49 -18.04 13.49 6.35
C GLY A 49 -16.56 13.82 6.57
N ILE A 50 -16.25 14.62 7.60
CA ILE A 50 -14.86 14.92 7.98
C ILE A 50 -14.11 13.65 8.42
N ILE A 51 -14.73 12.81 9.27
CA ILE A 51 -14.12 11.54 9.71
C ILE A 51 -13.87 10.61 8.52
N LEU A 52 -14.84 10.51 7.61
CA LEU A 52 -14.71 9.68 6.41
C LEU A 52 -13.61 10.18 5.48
N GLY A 53 -13.63 11.46 5.13
CA GLY A 53 -12.69 12.06 4.17
C GLY A 53 -11.26 12.12 4.69
N TYR A 54 -11.05 12.58 5.92
CA TYR A 54 -9.69 12.85 6.43
C TYR A 54 -9.08 11.71 7.26
N ILE A 55 -9.88 10.75 7.74
CA ILE A 55 -9.37 9.67 8.59
C ILE A 55 -9.58 8.32 7.92
N LEU A 56 -10.83 7.92 7.68
CA LEU A 56 -11.11 6.55 7.23
C LEU A 56 -10.67 6.30 5.79
N PHE A 57 -10.89 7.25 4.90
CA PHE A 57 -10.50 7.13 3.50
C PHE A 57 -8.98 6.99 3.28
N PRO A 58 -8.11 7.87 3.83
CA PRO A 58 -6.67 7.70 3.67
C PRO A 58 -6.17 6.40 4.34
N LEU A 59 -6.75 5.99 5.48
CA LEU A 59 -6.41 4.70 6.08
C LEU A 59 -6.81 3.51 5.19
N ALA A 60 -7.99 3.57 4.56
CA ALA A 60 -8.44 2.54 3.63
C ALA A 60 -7.54 2.46 2.38
N LEU A 61 -7.11 3.60 1.85
CA LEU A 61 -6.17 3.66 0.73
C LEU A 61 -4.81 3.05 1.11
N LEU A 62 -4.27 3.38 2.28
CA LEU A 62 -3.02 2.79 2.78
C LEU A 62 -3.14 1.27 2.99
N ALA A 63 -4.26 0.81 3.57
CA ALA A 63 -4.53 -0.62 3.73
C ALA A 63 -4.61 -1.33 2.37
N ALA A 64 -5.23 -0.71 1.36
CA ALA A 64 -5.29 -1.25 0.01
C ALA A 64 -3.88 -1.36 -0.62
N VAL A 65 -3.05 -0.33 -0.48
CA VAL A 65 -1.65 -0.36 -0.95
C VAL A 65 -0.88 -1.52 -0.30
N GLU A 66 -1.01 -1.69 1.01
CA GLU A 66 -0.36 -2.77 1.75
C GLU A 66 -0.78 -4.16 1.26
N LEU A 67 -2.09 -4.37 1.08
CA LEU A 67 -2.63 -5.65 0.60
C LEU A 67 -2.17 -5.95 -0.84
N LEU A 68 -2.16 -4.95 -1.72
CA LEU A 68 -1.68 -5.08 -3.09
C LEU A 68 -0.18 -5.37 -3.13
N GLY A 69 0.62 -4.67 -2.32
CA GLY A 69 2.07 -4.89 -2.21
C GLY A 69 2.38 -6.31 -1.75
N ARG A 70 1.72 -6.79 -0.69
CA ARG A 70 1.86 -8.18 -0.21
C ARG A 70 1.40 -9.20 -1.24
N GLY A 71 0.31 -8.92 -1.95
CA GLY A 71 -0.20 -9.78 -3.02
C GLY A 71 0.80 -9.93 -4.16
N LEU A 72 1.37 -8.82 -4.62
CA LEU A 72 2.37 -8.80 -5.67
C LEU A 72 3.67 -9.50 -5.25
N GLN A 73 4.14 -9.25 -4.01
CA GLN A 73 5.32 -9.91 -3.48
C GLN A 73 5.15 -11.44 -3.48
N ARG A 74 3.99 -11.93 -3.03
CA ARG A 74 3.66 -13.38 -3.05
C ARG A 74 3.64 -13.95 -4.47
N TRP A 75 3.06 -13.21 -5.42
CA TRP A 75 3.00 -13.63 -6.83
C TRP A 75 4.39 -13.72 -7.46
N LEU A 76 5.28 -12.75 -7.20
CA LEU A 76 6.66 -12.74 -7.72
C LEU A 76 7.57 -13.78 -7.04
N SER A 77 7.25 -14.18 -5.81
CA SER A 77 7.97 -15.22 -5.07
C SER A 77 7.49 -16.64 -5.38
N SER A 78 6.34 -16.80 -6.03
CA SER A 78 5.83 -18.09 -6.53
C SER A 78 6.55 -18.50 -7.81
#